data_AF-A0A2K6BBG5-F1
#
_entry.id   AF-A0A2K6BBG5-F1
#
_cell.length_a   1.000
_cell.length_b   1.000
_cell.length_c   1.000
_cell.angle_alpha   90.00
_cell.angle_beta   90.00
_cell.angle_gamma   90.00
#
_symmetry.space_group_name_H-M   'P 1'
#
loop_
_entity.id
_entity.type
_entity.pdbx_description
1 polymer ?
#
loop_
_entity_poly.entity_id
_entity_poly.type
_entity_poly.pdbx_seq_one_letter_code
_entity_poly.pdbx_strand_id
1 'polypeptide(L)'
;MDGIVPDIAVGTKRVTPQSLFILFGVYGDVQRVKILFNKKENALVQMADGNQAQLAMSHLNGHKLHGKPIRITLSKHQNVQLPREGQEDQGLTKDYGNSPLHRFKKPGSKNFQNIFPPSATLHLSNIPPSVSEEDLKVLFSSNGGVVKGFKFFQKDRKMALIQMGSVEEAVQALIDLHNHDLGENHHLRVSFSKSTI
;
A
#
# COMPACT_ATOMS: atom_id res chain seq x y z
N MET A 1 20.42 0.36 -13.88
CA MET A 1 19.79 1.60 -13.42
C MET A 1 19.47 1.40 -11.96
N ASP A 2 20.19 2.13 -11.13
CA ASP A 2 20.26 1.92 -9.68
C ASP A 2 18.90 2.19 -9.02
N GLY A 3 18.48 1.28 -8.14
CA GLY A 3 17.22 1.41 -7.42
C GLY A 3 17.28 2.63 -6.50
N ILE A 4 16.51 3.66 -6.79
CA ILE A 4 16.49 4.86 -5.96
C ILE A 4 15.70 4.55 -4.68
N VAL A 5 16.28 4.90 -3.53
CA VAL A 5 15.69 4.69 -2.21
C VAL A 5 15.03 5.99 -1.75
N PRO A 6 13.70 6.05 -1.61
CA PRO A 6 13.06 7.08 -0.80
C PRO A 6 13.45 7.00 0.69
N ASP A 7 13.89 8.14 1.24
CA ASP A 7 13.88 8.41 2.69
C ASP A 7 12.46 8.85 3.09
N ILE A 8 11.90 8.20 4.10
CA ILE A 8 10.55 8.48 4.58
C ILE A 8 10.64 8.85 6.06
N ALA A 9 10.07 9.98 6.43
CA ALA A 9 9.72 10.30 7.80
C ALA A 9 8.20 10.13 7.94
N VAL A 10 7.79 9.01 8.53
CA VAL A 10 6.38 8.68 8.80
C VAL A 10 5.86 9.33 10.08
N GLY A 11 6.76 9.80 10.95
CA GLY A 11 6.37 10.56 12.13
C GLY A 11 5.58 9.77 13.18
N THR A 12 5.39 8.45 13.03
CA THR A 12 4.59 7.61 13.94
C THR A 12 5.20 6.23 14.20
N LYS A 13 5.18 5.80 15.48
CA LYS A 13 5.69 4.50 15.97
C LYS A 13 4.89 3.28 15.51
N ARG A 14 3.74 3.48 14.86
CA ARG A 14 2.82 2.39 14.43
C ARG A 14 3.14 1.81 13.06
N VAL A 15 4.09 2.39 12.33
CA VAL A 15 4.45 1.92 10.99
C VAL A 15 5.30 0.65 11.06
N THR A 16 4.94 -0.34 10.25
CA THR A 16 5.70 -1.58 10.07
C THR A 16 6.28 -1.65 8.65
N PRO A 17 7.30 -2.50 8.39
CA PRO A 17 7.77 -2.73 7.03
C PRO A 17 6.67 -3.21 6.09
N GLN A 18 5.72 -4.00 6.60
CA GLN A 18 4.57 -4.48 5.84
C GLN A 18 3.62 -3.34 5.43
N SER A 19 3.34 -2.42 6.35
CA SER A 19 2.48 -1.27 6.05
C SER A 19 3.07 -0.39 4.95
N LEU A 20 4.39 -0.14 5.01
CA LEU A 20 5.11 0.59 3.97
C LEU A 20 5.17 -0.17 2.65
N PHE A 21 5.43 -1.49 2.71
CA PHE A 21 5.42 -2.35 1.53
C PHE A 21 4.07 -2.28 0.79
N ILE A 22 2.96 -2.37 1.51
CA ILE A 22 1.62 -2.30 0.90
C ILE A 22 1.34 -0.90 0.35
N LEU A 23 1.60 0.15 1.13
CA LEU A 23 1.30 1.53 0.73
C LEU A 23 2.12 1.98 -0.49
N PHE A 24 3.44 1.80 -0.44
CA PHE A 24 4.33 2.13 -1.57
C PHE A 24 4.14 1.15 -2.74
N GLY A 25 3.73 -0.09 -2.45
CA GLY A 25 3.37 -1.14 -3.39
C GLY A 25 2.30 -0.76 -4.41
N VAL A 26 1.47 0.25 -4.11
CA VAL A 26 0.46 0.80 -5.02
C VAL A 26 1.10 1.59 -6.17
N TYR A 27 2.28 2.17 -5.94
CA TYR A 27 2.99 3.07 -6.86
C TYR A 27 4.20 2.43 -7.52
N GLY A 28 4.64 1.28 -7.02
CA GLY A 28 5.74 0.52 -7.58
C GLY A 28 6.08 -0.73 -6.80
N ASP A 29 6.93 -1.58 -7.36
CA ASP A 29 7.41 -2.80 -6.71
C ASP A 29 8.51 -2.48 -5.70
N VAL A 30 8.15 -2.54 -4.42
CA VAL A 30 9.05 -2.32 -3.29
C VAL A 30 10.02 -3.50 -3.17
N GLN A 31 11.31 -3.22 -3.23
CA GLN A 31 12.38 -4.22 -3.09
C GLN A 31 12.72 -4.47 -1.63
N ARG A 32 12.88 -3.41 -0.83
CA ARG A 32 13.28 -3.51 0.58
C ARG A 32 12.67 -2.40 1.39
N VAL A 33 12.40 -2.68 2.65
CA VAL A 33 11.99 -1.67 3.64
C VAL A 33 12.88 -1.78 4.86
N LYS A 34 13.32 -0.64 5.40
CA LYS A 34 14.12 -0.57 6.64
C LYS A 34 13.65 0.58 7.51
N ILE A 35 13.05 0.27 8.66
CA ILE A 35 12.76 1.26 9.69
C ILE A 35 14.03 1.50 10.53
N LEU A 36 14.37 2.77 10.76
CA LEU A 36 15.60 3.11 11.47
C LEU A 36 15.46 2.84 12.97
N PHE A 37 16.34 2.01 13.52
CA PHE A 37 16.30 1.64 14.94
C PHE A 37 16.36 2.84 15.89
N ASN A 38 17.29 3.77 15.65
CA ASN A 38 17.49 4.97 16.49
C ASN A 38 16.43 6.06 16.26
N LYS A 39 15.67 5.98 15.16
CA LYS A 39 14.65 6.96 14.75
C LYS A 39 13.47 6.19 14.16
N LYS A 40 12.70 5.50 15.01
CA LYS A 40 11.60 4.61 14.56
C LYS A 40 10.50 5.33 13.75
N GLU A 41 10.51 6.67 13.76
CA GLU A 41 9.65 7.52 12.92
C GLU A 41 10.18 7.70 11.48
N ASN A 42 11.35 7.15 11.18
CA ASN A 42 12.02 7.22 9.88
C ASN A 42 12.22 5.83 9.31
N ALA A 43 12.07 5.71 7.99
CA ALA A 43 12.27 4.49 7.24
C ALA A 43 12.92 4.78 5.89
N LEU A 44 13.57 3.76 5.34
CA LEU A 44 14.03 3.69 3.96
C LEU A 44 13.13 2.70 3.23
N VAL A 45 12.65 3.08 2.04
CA VAL A 45 11.95 2.15 1.14
C VAL A 45 12.71 2.15 -0.18
N GLN A 46 13.21 1.00 -0.58
CA GLN A 46 13.86 0.83 -1.89
C GLN A 46 12.80 0.41 -2.91
N MET A 47 12.58 1.25 -3.92
CA MET A 47 11.70 0.92 -5.05
C MET A 47 12.48 0.18 -6.13
N ALA A 48 11.78 -0.48 -7.06
CA ALA A 48 12.40 -1.16 -8.19
C ALA A 48 13.22 -0.22 -9.09
N ASP A 49 12.74 1.00 -9.30
CA ASP A 49 13.41 2.02 -10.10
C ASP A 49 13.08 3.46 -9.65
N GLY A 50 13.80 4.42 -10.22
CA GLY A 50 13.65 5.84 -9.92
C GLY A 50 12.32 6.46 -10.31
N ASN A 51 11.66 5.98 -11.38
CA ASN A 51 10.37 6.50 -11.81
C ASN A 51 9.29 6.11 -10.80
N GLN A 52 9.31 4.86 -10.33
CA GLN A 52 8.41 4.36 -9.29
C GLN A 52 8.65 5.08 -7.95
N ALA A 53 9.90 5.37 -7.59
CA ALA A 53 10.23 6.18 -6.43
C ALA A 53 9.66 7.61 -6.52
N GLN A 54 9.83 8.27 -7.66
CA GLN A 54 9.28 9.60 -7.89
C GLN A 54 7.75 9.61 -7.87
N LEU A 55 7.11 8.58 -8.44
CA LEU A 55 5.66 8.43 -8.45
C LEU A 55 5.10 8.21 -7.04
N ALA A 56 5.73 7.35 -6.24
CA ALA A 56 5.36 7.17 -4.85
C ALA A 56 5.51 8.48 -4.07
N MET A 57 6.61 9.20 -4.27
CA MET A 57 6.85 10.49 -3.61
C MET A 57 5.82 11.55 -4.02
N SER A 58 5.49 11.68 -5.31
CA SER A 58 4.53 12.68 -5.79
C SER A 58 3.12 12.46 -5.25
N HIS A 59 2.74 11.20 -5.02
CA HIS A 59 1.42 10.85 -4.52
C HIS A 59 1.31 10.78 -3.00
N LEU A 60 2.35 10.34 -2.29
CA LEU A 60 2.26 10.10 -0.85
C LEU A 60 2.83 11.23 0.02
N ASN A 61 3.71 12.08 -0.51
CA ASN A 61 4.30 13.15 0.29
C ASN A 61 3.24 14.15 0.77
N GLY A 62 3.22 14.43 2.07
CA GLY A 62 2.25 15.30 2.73
C GLY A 62 0.92 14.61 3.11
N HIS A 63 0.65 13.40 2.65
CA HIS A 63 -0.56 12.66 3.06
C HIS A 63 -0.45 12.19 4.51
N LYS A 64 -1.59 12.12 5.19
CA LYS A 64 -1.65 11.66 6.58
C LYS A 64 -1.62 10.14 6.66
N LEU A 65 -0.80 9.63 7.56
CA LEU A 65 -0.81 8.26 8.03
C LEU A 65 -0.85 8.28 9.56
N HIS A 66 -1.91 7.72 10.15
CA HIS A 66 -2.16 7.75 11.60
C HIS A 66 -2.11 9.17 12.20
N GLY A 67 -2.79 10.11 11.55
CA GLY A 67 -2.94 11.50 11.97
C GLY A 67 -1.76 12.41 11.65
N LYS A 68 -0.65 11.87 11.14
CA LYS A 68 0.58 12.64 10.88
C LYS A 68 0.93 12.67 9.40
N PRO A 69 1.31 13.84 8.85
CA PRO A 69 1.75 13.92 7.47
C PRO A 69 3.06 13.15 7.29
N ILE A 70 3.10 12.28 6.29
CA ILE A 70 4.31 11.60 5.88
C ILE A 70 5.16 12.58 5.07
N ARG A 71 6.45 12.67 5.39
CA ARG A 71 7.42 13.40 4.58
C ARG A 71 8.28 12.42 3.83
N ILE A 72 8.34 12.54 2.51
CA ILE A 72 9.13 11.67 1.64
C ILE A 72 10.17 12.53 0.90
N THR A 73 11.41 12.08 0.90
CA THR A 73 12.53 12.70 0.19
C THR A 73 13.36 11.63 -0.49
N LEU A 74 14.12 11.99 -1.54
CA LEU A 74 15.08 11.05 -2.11
C LEU A 74 16.24 10.82 -1.12
N SER A 75 16.59 9.55 -0.91
CA SER A 75 17.71 9.19 -0.04
C SER A 75 19.04 9.48 -0.72
N LYS A 76 20.05 9.72 0.13
CA LYS A 76 21.45 9.70 -0.29
C LYS A 76 21.99 8.27 -0.44
N HIS A 77 21.27 7.27 0.07
CA HIS A 77 21.65 5.87 -0.03
C HIS A 77 21.18 5.29 -1.36
N GLN A 78 22.10 4.60 -2.06
CA GLN A 78 21.76 3.89 -3.31
C GLN A 78 21.03 2.58 -3.05
N ASN A 79 21.19 1.95 -1.89
CA ASN A 79 20.57 0.67 -1.58
C ASN A 79 20.25 0.57 -0.08
N VAL A 80 19.15 -0.12 0.24
CA VAL A 80 18.83 -0.49 1.62
C VAL A 80 19.65 -1.71 2.00
N GLN A 81 20.48 -1.55 3.03
CA GLN A 81 21.31 -2.63 3.57
C GLN A 81 20.49 -3.54 4.48
N LEU A 82 20.54 -4.84 4.20
CA LEU A 82 19.98 -5.90 5.05
C LEU A 82 20.82 -6.07 6.33
N PRO A 83 20.22 -6.59 7.42
CA PRO A 83 20.98 -7.00 8.60
C PRO A 83 22.02 -8.06 8.22
N ARG A 84 23.14 -8.09 8.94
CA ARG A 84 24.11 -9.18 8.79
C ARG A 84 23.53 -10.46 9.38
N GLU A 85 23.95 -11.62 8.85
CA GLU A 85 23.56 -12.91 9.45
C GLU A 85 23.93 -12.93 10.95
N GLY A 86 22.99 -13.40 11.78
CA GLY A 86 23.12 -13.42 13.24
C GLY A 86 22.85 -12.09 13.95
N GLN A 87 22.55 -11.00 13.23
CA GLN A 87 22.15 -9.74 13.83
C GLN A 87 20.61 -9.67 13.97
N GLU A 88 20.10 -9.62 15.20
CA GLU A 88 18.70 -9.31 15.43
C GLU A 88 18.40 -7.86 15.03
N ASP A 89 17.40 -7.67 14.16
CA ASP A 89 16.95 -6.35 13.72
C ASP A 89 15.52 -6.02 14.19
N GLN A 90 14.94 -6.87 15.04
CA GLN A 90 13.56 -6.79 15.54
C GLN A 90 12.51 -6.75 14.43
N GLY A 91 12.82 -7.28 13.24
CA GLY A 91 11.94 -7.24 12.08
C GLY A 91 11.74 -5.84 11.49
N LEU A 92 12.67 -4.91 11.76
CA LEU A 92 12.61 -3.54 11.22
C LEU A 92 13.07 -3.47 9.76
N THR A 93 13.80 -4.48 9.27
CA THR A 93 14.24 -4.58 7.88
C THR A 93 13.62 -5.81 7.22
N LYS A 94 13.09 -5.65 6.01
CA LYS A 94 12.50 -6.76 5.26
C LYS A 94 12.80 -6.66 3.77
N ASP A 95 13.20 -7.79 3.20
CA ASP A 95 13.38 -7.97 1.75
C ASP A 95 12.07 -8.45 1.12
N TYR A 96 11.66 -7.76 0.06
CA TYR A 96 10.45 -8.00 -0.71
C TYR A 96 10.75 -8.24 -2.19
N GLY A 97 12.02 -8.34 -2.62
CA GLY A 97 12.40 -8.44 -4.04
C GLY A 97 11.71 -9.58 -4.79
N ASN A 98 11.42 -10.69 -4.09
CA ASN A 98 10.71 -11.85 -4.65
C ASN A 98 9.23 -11.92 -4.26
N SER A 99 8.65 -10.85 -3.73
CA SER A 99 7.27 -10.86 -3.25
C SER A 99 6.28 -11.25 -4.35
N PRO A 100 5.31 -12.15 -4.07
CA PRO A 100 4.21 -12.44 -4.99
C PRO A 100 3.16 -11.33 -5.03
N LEU A 101 3.27 -10.33 -4.14
CA LEU A 101 2.35 -9.20 -4.05
C LEU A 101 2.77 -7.99 -4.89
N HIS A 102 3.92 -8.09 -5.57
CA HIS A 102 4.34 -7.09 -6.56
C HIS A 102 3.31 -6.94 -7.69
N ARG A 103 2.99 -5.69 -8.02
CA ARG A 103 1.91 -5.33 -8.94
C ARG A 103 2.44 -5.01 -10.34
N PHE A 104 3.74 -4.77 -10.48
CA PHE A 104 4.34 -4.20 -11.69
C PHE A 104 5.34 -5.12 -12.41
N LYS A 105 5.59 -6.35 -11.91
CA LYS A 105 6.50 -7.35 -12.51
C LYS A 105 6.25 -7.66 -13.99
N LYS A 106 5.00 -7.57 -14.47
CA LYS A 106 4.63 -7.90 -15.84
C LYS A 106 4.66 -6.64 -16.72
N PRO A 107 5.57 -6.52 -17.69
CA PRO A 107 5.56 -5.41 -18.64
C PRO A 107 4.22 -5.31 -19.37
N GLY A 108 3.72 -4.09 -19.57
CA GLY A 108 2.42 -3.86 -20.22
C GLY A 108 1.20 -4.22 -19.35
N SER A 109 1.38 -4.55 -18.07
CA SER A 109 0.26 -4.75 -17.14
C SER A 109 -0.66 -3.53 -17.11
N LYS A 110 -1.97 -3.76 -17.07
CA LYS A 110 -2.98 -2.70 -16.88
C LYS A 110 -2.78 -1.94 -15.57
N ASN A 111 -2.03 -2.48 -14.61
CA ASN A 111 -1.74 -1.80 -13.35
C ASN A 111 -1.03 -0.45 -13.55
N PHE A 112 -0.14 -0.34 -14.55
CA PHE A 112 0.56 0.93 -14.85
C PHE A 112 -0.40 2.05 -15.29
N GLN A 113 -1.57 1.70 -15.84
CA GLN A 113 -2.59 2.66 -16.28
C GLN A 113 -3.59 3.02 -15.16
N ASN A 114 -3.52 2.34 -14.02
CA ASN A 114 -4.49 2.44 -12.92
C ASN A 114 -3.82 2.82 -11.59
N ILE A 115 -2.78 3.65 -11.66
CA ILE A 115 -2.14 4.26 -10.50
C ILE A 115 -2.78 5.63 -10.28
N PHE A 116 -3.38 5.83 -9.10
CA PHE A 116 -4.10 7.05 -8.75
C PHE A 116 -3.58 7.63 -7.42
N PRO A 117 -3.69 8.96 -7.22
CA PRO A 117 -3.39 9.56 -5.91
C PRO A 117 -4.31 8.98 -4.82
N PRO A 118 -3.92 9.06 -3.54
CA PRO A 118 -4.79 8.68 -2.44
C PRO A 118 -6.13 9.41 -2.52
N SER A 119 -7.22 8.66 -2.39
CA SER A 119 -8.59 9.18 -2.43
C SER A 119 -9.44 8.41 -1.41
N ALA A 120 -10.60 8.97 -1.03
CA ALA A 120 -11.53 8.30 -0.15
C ALA A 120 -12.20 7.08 -0.81
N THR A 121 -12.17 6.97 -2.14
CA THR A 121 -12.75 5.85 -2.88
C THR A 121 -11.70 4.82 -3.24
N LEU A 122 -11.93 3.57 -2.85
CA LEU A 122 -11.10 2.43 -3.16
C LEU A 122 -11.74 1.58 -4.25
N HIS A 123 -10.91 1.05 -5.15
CA HIS A 123 -11.26 0.01 -6.09
C HIS A 123 -10.87 -1.35 -5.51
N LEU A 124 -11.86 -2.23 -5.41
CA LEU A 124 -11.73 -3.60 -4.94
C LEU A 124 -11.76 -4.56 -6.13
N SER A 125 -10.90 -5.58 -6.11
CA SER A 125 -10.93 -6.66 -7.09
C SER A 125 -10.57 -8.00 -6.50
N ASN A 126 -10.80 -9.06 -7.30
CA ASN A 126 -10.64 -10.45 -6.90
C ASN A 126 -11.64 -10.86 -5.79
N ILE A 127 -12.86 -10.35 -5.88
CA ILE A 127 -13.96 -10.69 -4.96
C ILE A 127 -14.61 -11.99 -5.44
N PRO A 128 -14.71 -13.03 -4.60
CA PRO A 128 -15.38 -14.28 -4.97
C PRO A 128 -16.91 -14.10 -5.01
N PRO A 129 -17.65 -14.93 -5.77
CA PRO A 129 -19.11 -14.82 -5.88
C PRO A 129 -19.86 -15.00 -4.54
N SER A 130 -19.24 -15.70 -3.59
CA SER A 130 -19.78 -15.95 -2.25
C SER A 130 -19.78 -14.72 -1.34
N VAL A 131 -18.99 -13.69 -1.65
CA VAL A 131 -18.88 -12.46 -0.84
C VAL A 131 -19.89 -11.42 -1.29
N SER A 132 -20.73 -10.99 -0.35
CA SER A 132 -21.77 -9.98 -0.57
C SER A 132 -21.26 -8.55 -0.37
N GLU A 133 -22.12 -7.58 -0.70
CA GLU A 133 -21.88 -6.17 -0.40
C GLU A 133 -21.78 -5.93 1.11
N GLU A 134 -22.63 -6.60 1.90
CA GLU A 134 -22.68 -6.42 3.35
C GLU A 134 -21.40 -6.96 4.00
N ASP A 135 -20.91 -8.10 3.54
CA ASP A 135 -19.64 -8.68 4.03
C ASP A 135 -18.47 -7.70 3.85
N LEU A 136 -18.40 -7.05 2.68
CA LEU A 136 -17.37 -6.05 2.40
C LEU A 136 -17.57 -4.78 3.22
N LYS A 137 -18.81 -4.30 3.39
CA LYS A 137 -19.07 -3.14 4.25
C LYS A 137 -18.67 -3.41 5.69
N VAL A 138 -18.99 -4.59 6.22
CA VAL A 138 -18.62 -5.03 7.58
C VAL A 138 -17.10 -5.16 7.69
N LEU A 139 -16.43 -5.77 6.71
CA LEU A 139 -14.97 -5.89 6.68
C LEU A 139 -14.29 -4.52 6.75
N PHE A 140 -14.74 -3.56 5.94
CA PHE A 140 -14.15 -2.21 5.91
C PHE A 140 -14.53 -1.36 7.13
N SER A 141 -15.71 -1.57 7.71
CA SER A 141 -16.14 -0.84 8.91
C SER A 141 -15.49 -1.36 10.19
N SER A 142 -15.30 -2.68 10.31
CA SER A 142 -14.64 -3.31 11.46
C SER A 142 -13.17 -2.89 11.59
N ASN A 143 -12.56 -2.45 10.49
CA ASN A 143 -11.21 -1.90 10.45
C ASN A 143 -11.15 -0.38 10.81
N GLY A 144 -12.17 0.13 11.50
CA GLY A 144 -12.18 1.48 12.09
C GLY A 144 -12.57 2.62 11.13
N GLY A 145 -12.98 2.31 9.90
CA GLY A 145 -13.46 3.29 8.93
C GLY A 145 -14.98 3.39 8.86
N VAL A 146 -15.48 4.49 8.29
CA VAL A 146 -16.91 4.67 7.99
C VAL A 146 -17.14 4.44 6.51
N VAL A 147 -17.93 3.44 6.13
CA VAL A 147 -18.30 3.25 4.72
C VAL A 147 -19.42 4.23 4.35
N LYS A 148 -19.14 5.11 3.39
CA LYS A 148 -20.07 6.14 2.88
C LYS A 148 -20.79 5.72 1.61
N GLY A 149 -20.20 4.84 0.82
CA GLY A 149 -20.77 4.38 -0.43
C GLY A 149 -20.19 3.03 -0.84
N PHE A 150 -20.97 2.25 -1.58
CA PHE A 150 -20.52 1.00 -2.16
C PHE A 150 -21.22 0.77 -3.50
N LYS A 151 -20.49 0.20 -4.47
CA LYS A 151 -21.04 -0.16 -5.78
C LYS A 151 -20.29 -1.33 -6.40
N PHE A 152 -20.97 -2.46 -6.63
CA PHE A 152 -20.44 -3.51 -7.49
C PHE A 152 -20.40 -3.06 -8.96
N PHE A 153 -19.41 -3.53 -9.72
CA PHE A 153 -19.45 -3.46 -11.17
C PHE A 153 -20.38 -4.54 -11.73
N GLN A 154 -21.27 -4.15 -12.65
CA GLN A 154 -22.42 -4.94 -13.10
C GLN A 154 -22.05 -6.23 -13.85
N LYS A 155 -20.84 -6.35 -14.39
CA LYS A 155 -20.50 -7.44 -15.31
C LYS A 155 -20.43 -8.81 -14.61
N ASP A 156 -19.69 -8.91 -13.51
CA ASP A 156 -19.38 -10.19 -12.85
C ASP A 156 -19.26 -10.09 -11.32
N ARG A 157 -19.51 -8.91 -10.72
CA ARG A 157 -19.33 -8.65 -9.28
C ARG A 157 -17.95 -9.04 -8.72
N LYS A 158 -16.95 -9.28 -9.56
CA LYS A 158 -15.56 -9.57 -9.12
C LYS A 158 -14.81 -8.33 -8.67
N MET A 159 -15.41 -7.16 -8.93
CA MET A 159 -14.85 -5.86 -8.67
C MET A 159 -15.93 -4.91 -8.13
N ALA A 160 -15.52 -3.99 -7.27
CA ALA A 160 -16.40 -3.00 -6.66
C ALA A 160 -15.66 -1.68 -6.40
N LEU A 161 -16.44 -0.63 -6.17
CA LEU A 161 -15.99 0.60 -5.55
C LEU A 161 -16.53 0.67 -4.12
N ILE A 162 -15.70 1.11 -3.19
CA ILE A 162 -16.10 1.40 -1.81
C ILE A 162 -15.55 2.77 -1.42
N GLN A 163 -16.37 3.61 -0.80
CA GLN A 163 -15.99 4.95 -0.37
C GLN A 163 -15.92 5.00 1.15
N MET A 164 -14.78 5.41 1.68
CA MET A 164 -14.53 5.60 3.12
C MET A 164 -14.89 7.02 3.56
N GLY A 165 -14.92 7.27 4.87
CA GLY A 165 -15.28 8.56 5.45
C GLY A 165 -14.25 9.65 5.16
N SER A 166 -13.00 9.27 4.91
CA SER A 166 -11.90 10.18 4.60
C SER A 166 -10.82 9.49 3.76
N VAL A 167 -9.92 10.29 3.17
CA VAL A 167 -8.73 9.77 2.48
C VAL A 167 -7.84 8.99 3.45
N GLU A 168 -7.72 9.46 4.70
CA GLU A 168 -6.92 8.80 5.73
C GLU A 168 -7.47 7.41 6.08
N GLU A 169 -8.78 7.28 6.25
CA GLU A 169 -9.42 5.97 6.45
C GLU A 169 -9.22 5.05 5.24
N ALA A 170 -9.26 5.58 4.01
CA ALA A 170 -9.02 4.79 2.81
C ALA A 170 -7.57 4.31 2.71
N VAL A 171 -6.59 5.15 3.07
CA VAL A 171 -5.18 4.75 3.18
C VAL A 171 -5.03 3.63 4.22
N GLN A 172 -5.67 3.76 5.37
CA GLN A 172 -5.62 2.74 6.42
C GLN A 172 -6.26 1.42 5.99
N ALA A 173 -7.47 1.46 5.43
CA ALA A 173 -8.15 0.29 4.92
C ALA A 173 -7.36 -0.41 3.80
N LEU A 174 -6.69 0.35 2.93
CA LEU A 174 -5.80 -0.22 1.93
C LEU A 174 -4.63 -0.98 2.57
N ILE A 175 -4.00 -0.42 3.61
CA ILE A 175 -2.88 -1.05 4.31
C ILE A 175 -3.32 -2.35 4.98
N ASP A 176 -4.48 -2.35 5.63
CA ASP A 176 -4.92 -3.46 6.47
C ASP A 176 -5.61 -4.58 5.69
N LEU A 177 -6.33 -4.23 4.61
CA LEU A 177 -7.19 -5.18 3.88
C LEU A 177 -6.60 -5.62 2.54
N HIS A 178 -5.48 -5.04 2.10
CA HIS A 178 -4.81 -5.57 0.91
C HIS A 178 -4.27 -6.98 1.16
N ASN A 179 -4.62 -7.91 0.27
CA ASN A 179 -4.33 -9.34 0.37
C ASN A 179 -5.06 -10.04 1.53
N HIS A 180 -6.16 -9.48 2.04
CA HIS A 180 -7.05 -10.17 2.96
C HIS A 180 -7.68 -11.40 2.29
N ASP A 181 -7.70 -12.54 2.98
CA ASP A 181 -8.29 -13.79 2.48
C ASP A 181 -9.82 -13.71 2.56
N LEU A 182 -10.48 -13.81 1.41
CA LEU A 182 -11.94 -13.83 1.28
C LEU A 182 -12.50 -15.25 1.14
N GLY A 183 -11.66 -16.27 1.34
CA GLY A 183 -12.00 -17.67 1.10
C GLY A 183 -11.84 -18.06 -0.37
N GLU A 184 -12.00 -19.36 -0.66
CA GLU A 184 -11.92 -19.92 -2.02
C GLU A 184 -10.62 -19.53 -2.77
N ASN A 185 -9.50 -19.37 -2.05
CA ASN A 185 -8.21 -18.91 -2.59
C ASN A 185 -8.27 -17.49 -3.21
N HIS A 186 -9.28 -16.69 -2.89
CA HIS A 186 -9.41 -15.30 -3.31
C HIS A 186 -8.84 -14.36 -2.26
N HIS A 187 -7.81 -13.63 -2.64
CA HIS A 187 -7.22 -12.58 -1.81
C HIS A 187 -7.62 -11.21 -2.35
N LEU A 188 -8.20 -10.37 -1.50
CA LEU A 188 -8.70 -9.06 -1.86
C LEU A 188 -7.57 -8.16 -2.39
N ARG A 189 -7.82 -7.52 -3.54
CA ARG A 189 -6.92 -6.52 -4.09
C ARG A 189 -7.56 -5.14 -3.91
N VAL A 190 -6.77 -4.20 -3.42
CA VAL A 190 -7.22 -2.85 -3.05
C VAL A 190 -6.29 -1.83 -3.68
N SER A 191 -6.86 -0.85 -4.36
CA SER A 191 -6.16 0.30 -4.98
C SER A 191 -7.00 1.56 -4.79
N PHE A 192 -6.39 2.74 -4.87
CA PHE A 192 -7.15 3.99 -4.94
C PHE A 192 -7.92 4.09 -6.26
N SER A 193 -9.02 4.83 -6.25
CA SER A 193 -9.86 5.08 -7.41
C SER A 193 -10.06 6.58 -7.62
N LYS A 194 -10.06 7.01 -8.89
CA LYS A 194 -10.50 8.36 -9.27
C LYS A 194 -12.02 8.50 -9.40
N SER A 195 -12.73 7.37 -9.39
CA SER A 195 -14.19 7.36 -9.56
C SER A 195 -14.89 7.75 -8.26
N THR A 196 -16.00 8.45 -8.40
CA THR A 196 -16.93 8.74 -7.30
C THR A 196 -18.14 7.81 -7.40
N ILE A 197 -18.76 7.52 -6.26
CA ILE A 197 -19.99 6.74 -6.14
C ILE A 197 -20.99 7.45 -5.23
#